data_AF-A0A212J9Q4-F1
#
_entry.id   AF-A0A212J9Q4-F1
#
_cell.length_a   1.000
_cell.length_b   1.000
_cell.length_c   1.000
_cell.angle_alpha   90.00
_cell.angle_beta   90.00
_cell.angle_gamma   90.00
#
_symmetry.space_group_name_H-M   'P 1'
#
loop_
_entity.id
_entity.type
_entity.pdbx_description
1 polymer ?
#
loop_
_entity_poly.entity_id
_entity_poly.type
_entity_poly.pdbx_seq_one_letter_code
_entity_poly.pdbx_strand_id
1 'polypeptide(L)'
;MSHHPFALFFRLTLLAALAALLGGCLGGGSADPYSKRYTAEDINPNPAILNSAIIKGTNLSNLRLQNVVVKDATFLNTTSQGAVFKNVVFDNCRFINAKFDRAVMENVLFQGGILTCEDDPNNIKRRTQFTNSRFVNTILDGTYLENAVFNGADCSIALRNCLQVRAAEPIVTGTDIHLTLERSYFRDMTIAEVRGKSTLTAANCRFEYVRFGGSTFVKTVFAKNIVLGPSPYEQEKRSSRSRGR
;
A
#
# COMPACT_ATOMS: atom_id res chain seq x y z
N MET A 1 -60.80 -34.29 31.73
CA MET A 1 -60.95 -32.88 31.33
C MET A 1 -59.72 -32.14 31.87
N SER A 2 -58.60 -32.19 31.15
CA SER A 2 -58.14 -31.18 30.19
C SER A 2 -57.82 -29.84 30.85
N HIS A 3 -56.53 -29.50 30.99
CA HIS A 3 -56.00 -28.17 30.61
C HIS A 3 -54.45 -28.21 30.46
N HIS A 4 -54.03 -27.72 29.29
CA HIS A 4 -52.72 -27.55 28.64
C HIS A 4 -51.46 -27.18 29.46
N PRO A 5 -50.27 -27.53 28.91
CA PRO A 5 -49.05 -26.72 29.00
C PRO A 5 -48.56 -26.34 27.59
N PHE A 6 -49.10 -25.27 27.00
CA PHE A 6 -48.59 -24.69 25.73
C PHE A 6 -48.01 -23.27 25.89
N ALA A 7 -47.86 -22.77 27.12
CA ALA A 7 -47.51 -21.38 27.38
C ALA A 7 -46.00 -21.08 27.54
N LEU A 8 -45.11 -22.10 27.55
CA LEU A 8 -43.68 -21.88 27.81
C LEU A 8 -42.80 -21.75 26.54
N PHE A 9 -43.28 -22.18 25.38
CA PHE A 9 -42.47 -22.18 24.15
C PHE A 9 -42.52 -20.86 23.34
N PHE A 10 -43.43 -19.94 23.66
CA PHE A 10 -43.62 -18.70 22.88
C PHE A 10 -42.90 -17.46 23.43
N ARG A 11 -42.30 -17.52 24.64
CA ARG A 11 -41.60 -16.37 25.24
C ARG A 11 -40.09 -16.31 24.96
N LEU A 12 -39.48 -17.40 24.49
CA LEU A 12 -38.04 -17.45 24.21
C LEU A 12 -37.67 -17.00 22.78
N THR A 13 -38.59 -17.08 21.83
CA THR A 13 -38.35 -16.67 20.43
C THR A 13 -38.52 -15.16 20.20
N LEU A 14 -39.29 -14.46 21.04
CA LEU A 14 -39.51 -13.01 20.89
C LEU A 14 -38.36 -12.15 21.45
N LEU A 15 -37.62 -12.65 22.46
CA LEU A 15 -36.46 -11.97 23.04
C LEU A 15 -35.21 -12.03 22.13
N ALA A 16 -35.09 -13.05 21.29
CA ALA A 16 -34.02 -13.14 20.29
C ALA A 16 -34.26 -12.22 19.08
N ALA A 17 -35.53 -11.97 18.72
CA ALA A 17 -35.89 -11.11 17.59
C ALA A 17 -35.75 -9.61 17.89
N LEU A 18 -35.83 -9.18 19.15
CA LEU A 18 -35.66 -7.77 19.53
C LEU A 18 -34.19 -7.34 19.70
N ALA A 19 -33.24 -8.27 19.90
CA ALA A 19 -31.81 -7.95 19.94
C ALA A 19 -31.20 -7.70 18.56
N ALA A 20 -31.87 -8.13 17.48
CA ALA A 20 -31.39 -7.96 16.10
C ALA A 20 -31.77 -6.62 15.44
N LEU A 21 -32.65 -5.83 16.06
CA LEU A 21 -33.20 -4.59 15.46
C LEU A 21 -32.75 -3.29 16.15
N LEU A 22 -31.93 -3.35 17.21
CA LEU A 22 -31.43 -2.16 17.92
C LEU A 22 -29.91 -2.13 18.16
N GLY A 23 -29.14 -2.99 17.48
CA GLY A 23 -27.67 -2.97 17.48
C GLY A 23 -27.12 -2.33 16.22
N GLY A 24 -27.12 -0.99 16.17
CA GLY A 24 -26.57 -0.22 15.06
C GLY A 24 -25.05 -0.39 14.86
N CYS A 25 -24.64 -0.29 13.60
CA CYS A 25 -23.30 0.09 13.13
C CYS A 25 -22.08 -0.57 13.82
N LEU A 26 -21.70 -1.77 13.37
CA LEU A 26 -20.30 -2.21 13.38
C LEU A 26 -19.98 -2.91 12.05
N GLY A 27 -18.93 -2.43 11.37
CA GLY A 27 -18.53 -2.89 10.05
C GLY A 27 -18.31 -4.40 9.99
N GLY A 28 -19.15 -5.06 9.21
CA GLY A 28 -19.07 -6.49 8.94
C GLY A 28 -17.84 -6.82 8.09
N GLY A 29 -16.79 -7.29 8.75
CA GLY A 29 -15.95 -8.33 8.19
C GLY A 29 -16.44 -9.65 8.75
N SER A 30 -17.27 -10.39 8.02
CA SER A 30 -17.54 -11.79 8.36
C SER A 30 -16.22 -12.54 8.24
N ALA A 31 -15.57 -12.80 9.37
CA ALA A 31 -14.41 -13.67 9.40
C ALA A 31 -14.88 -15.06 8.97
N ASP A 32 -14.46 -15.50 7.79
CA ASP A 32 -14.63 -16.88 7.35
C ASP A 32 -13.93 -17.78 8.39
N PRO A 33 -14.69 -18.60 9.15
CA PRO A 33 -14.15 -19.44 10.21
C PRO A 33 -13.20 -20.53 9.70
N TYR A 34 -13.12 -20.75 8.38
CA TYR A 34 -12.22 -21.71 7.74
C TYR A 34 -10.97 -21.06 7.12
N SER A 35 -10.85 -19.72 7.18
CA SER A 35 -9.64 -19.05 6.70
C SER A 35 -8.47 -19.32 7.66
N LYS A 36 -7.46 -20.04 7.17
CA LYS A 36 -6.21 -20.25 7.92
C LYS A 36 -5.60 -18.88 8.23
N ARG A 37 -5.54 -18.52 9.50
CA ARG A 37 -4.86 -17.31 9.98
C ARG A 37 -3.36 -17.59 10.08
N TYR A 38 -2.55 -16.81 9.38
CA TYR A 38 -1.09 -16.92 9.41
C TYR A 38 -0.51 -15.87 10.34
N THR A 39 0.20 -16.29 11.38
CA THR A 39 0.95 -15.39 12.26
C THR A 39 2.41 -15.27 11.83
N ALA A 40 3.14 -14.27 12.34
CA ALA A 40 4.57 -14.19 12.15
C ALA A 40 5.31 -15.42 12.74
N GLU A 41 4.79 -16.01 13.81
CA GLU A 41 5.35 -17.22 14.44
C GLU A 41 5.21 -18.45 13.55
N ASP A 42 4.12 -18.54 12.78
CA ASP A 42 3.94 -19.61 11.79
C ASP A 42 4.90 -19.42 10.59
N ILE A 43 5.07 -18.17 10.15
CA ILE A 43 5.79 -17.85 8.91
C ILE A 43 7.30 -17.84 9.11
N ASN A 44 7.82 -17.24 10.18
CA ASN A 44 9.26 -17.07 10.42
C ASN A 44 10.08 -18.38 10.30
N PRO A 45 9.66 -19.51 10.90
CA PRO A 45 10.43 -20.77 10.78
C PRO A 45 10.28 -21.43 9.41
N ASN A 46 9.23 -21.10 8.65
CA ASN A 46 8.97 -21.70 7.34
C ASN A 46 8.31 -20.67 6.40
N PRO A 47 9.09 -19.73 5.84
CA PRO A 47 8.53 -18.66 5.02
C PRO A 47 7.95 -19.16 3.68
N ALA A 48 8.28 -20.39 3.26
CA ALA A 48 7.72 -21.00 2.06
C ALA A 48 6.20 -21.22 2.15
N ILE A 49 5.61 -21.23 3.36
CA ILE A 49 4.16 -21.31 3.53
C ILE A 49 3.42 -20.10 2.96
N LEU A 50 4.13 -19.00 2.67
CA LEU A 50 3.56 -17.82 2.03
C LEU A 50 3.27 -18.05 0.55
N ASN A 51 3.90 -19.03 -0.11
CA ASN A 51 3.71 -19.23 -1.54
C ASN A 51 2.25 -19.53 -1.87
N SER A 52 1.67 -18.73 -2.76
CA SER A 52 0.25 -18.76 -3.14
C SER A 52 -0.73 -18.55 -1.96
N ALA A 53 -0.25 -18.13 -0.79
CA ALA A 53 -1.09 -17.95 0.38
C ALA A 53 -1.89 -16.64 0.29
N ILE A 54 -3.12 -16.67 0.82
CA ILE A 54 -3.93 -15.47 1.04
C ILE A 54 -3.93 -15.18 2.54
N ILE A 55 -3.24 -14.11 2.92
CA ILE A 55 -3.15 -13.61 4.29
C ILE A 55 -4.06 -12.39 4.42
N LYS A 56 -5.18 -12.55 5.13
CA LYS A 56 -6.19 -11.50 5.29
C LYS A 56 -6.25 -10.98 6.72
N GLY A 57 -6.25 -9.66 6.89
CA GLY A 57 -6.56 -9.00 8.16
C GLY A 57 -5.62 -9.34 9.31
N THR A 58 -4.42 -9.83 9.03
CA THR A 58 -3.53 -10.40 10.06
C THR A 58 -2.43 -9.43 10.47
N ASN A 59 -2.11 -9.44 11.77
CA ASN A 59 -0.96 -8.76 12.32
C ASN A 59 0.29 -9.64 12.18
N LEU A 60 1.19 -9.23 11.30
CA LEU A 60 2.50 -9.80 11.00
C LEU A 60 3.62 -8.91 11.56
N SER A 61 3.36 -8.16 12.64
CA SER A 61 4.40 -7.37 13.31
C SER A 61 5.57 -8.28 13.71
N ASN A 62 6.79 -7.79 13.51
CA ASN A 62 8.03 -8.55 13.73
C ASN A 62 8.22 -9.78 12.80
N LEU A 63 7.47 -9.88 11.70
CA LEU A 63 7.79 -10.84 10.63
C LEU A 63 9.24 -10.64 10.18
N ARG A 64 9.97 -11.74 10.04
CA ARG A 64 11.36 -11.78 9.60
C ARG A 64 11.49 -12.72 8.42
N LEU A 65 11.69 -12.16 7.24
CA LEU A 65 12.00 -12.92 6.03
C LEU A 65 13.44 -12.66 5.63
N GLN A 66 14.18 -13.75 5.41
CA GLN A 66 15.58 -13.66 4.99
C GLN A 66 15.88 -14.71 3.92
N ASN A 67 16.58 -14.29 2.85
CA ASN A 67 17.05 -15.15 1.76
C ASN A 67 15.94 -16.04 1.16
N VAL A 68 14.77 -15.46 0.90
CA VAL A 68 13.58 -16.20 0.46
C VAL A 68 12.95 -15.55 -0.76
N VAL A 69 12.40 -16.40 -1.64
CA VAL A 69 11.49 -15.99 -2.71
C VAL A 69 10.07 -16.36 -2.30
N VAL A 70 9.20 -15.37 -2.18
CA VAL A 70 7.77 -15.53 -1.94
C VAL A 70 7.05 -15.32 -3.26
N LYS A 71 6.25 -16.32 -3.67
CA LYS A 71 5.56 -16.32 -4.97
C LYS A 71 4.06 -16.24 -4.81
N ASP A 72 3.41 -15.43 -5.64
CA ASP A 72 1.95 -15.42 -5.82
C ASP A 72 1.14 -15.20 -4.53
N ALA A 73 1.76 -14.64 -3.49
CA ALA A 73 1.12 -14.42 -2.20
C ALA A 73 0.25 -13.16 -2.21
N THR A 74 -0.87 -13.17 -1.50
CA THR A 74 -1.74 -12.01 -1.31
C THR A 74 -1.79 -11.60 0.15
N PHE A 75 -1.36 -10.37 0.44
CA PHE A 75 -1.43 -9.72 1.74
C PHE A 75 -2.53 -8.67 1.70
N LEU A 76 -3.71 -9.01 2.23
CA LEU A 76 -4.90 -8.16 2.23
C LEU A 76 -5.16 -7.63 3.64
N ASN A 77 -5.17 -6.30 3.81
CA ASN A 77 -5.42 -5.64 5.10
C ASN A 77 -4.47 -6.12 6.22
N THR A 78 -3.23 -6.47 5.89
CA THR A 78 -2.24 -6.94 6.88
C THR A 78 -1.46 -5.78 7.49
N THR A 79 -0.93 -5.98 8.70
CA THR A 79 -0.02 -5.02 9.34
C THR A 79 1.28 -5.72 9.70
N SER A 80 2.41 -5.25 9.16
CA SER A 80 3.76 -5.80 9.31
C SER A 80 4.66 -4.77 9.99
N GLN A 81 4.20 -4.20 11.11
CA GLN A 81 4.92 -3.15 11.80
C GLN A 81 6.28 -3.67 12.29
N GLY A 82 7.36 -2.94 12.01
CA GLY A 82 8.72 -3.34 12.42
C GLY A 82 9.22 -4.64 11.79
N ALA A 83 8.55 -5.15 10.75
CA ALA A 83 8.99 -6.35 10.04
C ALA A 83 10.35 -6.12 9.37
N VAL A 84 11.13 -7.19 9.23
CA VAL A 84 12.46 -7.18 8.63
C VAL A 84 12.49 -8.09 7.42
N PHE A 85 12.87 -7.54 6.27
CA PHE A 85 13.01 -8.24 5.01
C PHE A 85 14.45 -8.07 4.51
N LYS A 86 15.19 -9.17 4.39
CA LYS A 86 16.59 -9.15 3.94
C LYS A 86 16.84 -10.15 2.82
N ASN A 87 17.30 -9.68 1.66
CA ASN A 87 17.51 -10.51 0.47
C ASN A 87 16.22 -11.29 0.11
N VAL A 88 15.11 -10.57 -0.01
CA VAL A 88 13.78 -11.16 -0.27
C VAL A 88 13.32 -10.77 -1.66
N VAL A 89 12.76 -11.74 -2.39
CA VAL A 89 12.05 -11.50 -3.64
C VAL A 89 10.57 -11.78 -3.43
N PHE A 90 9.73 -10.79 -3.68
CA PHE A 90 8.29 -10.93 -3.80
C PHE A 90 7.91 -11.00 -5.28
N ASP A 91 7.77 -12.22 -5.79
CA ASP A 91 7.48 -12.51 -7.19
C ASP A 91 5.97 -12.66 -7.38
N ASN A 92 5.38 -11.80 -8.20
CA ASN A 92 3.94 -11.75 -8.47
C ASN A 92 3.06 -11.65 -7.21
N CYS A 93 3.57 -11.05 -6.14
CA CYS A 93 2.82 -10.87 -4.90
C CYS A 93 1.89 -9.64 -4.94
N ARG A 94 0.78 -9.72 -4.20
CA ARG A 94 -0.20 -8.65 -4.08
C ARG A 94 -0.24 -8.12 -2.65
N PHE A 95 -0.12 -6.80 -2.51
CA PHE A 95 -0.22 -6.07 -1.26
C PHE A 95 -1.38 -5.08 -1.39
N ILE A 96 -2.47 -5.39 -0.69
CA ILE A 96 -3.72 -4.63 -0.77
C ILE A 96 -4.00 -4.11 0.63
N ASN A 97 -3.96 -2.79 0.82
CA ASN A 97 -4.09 -2.16 2.13
C ASN A 97 -3.07 -2.68 3.17
N ALA A 98 -1.90 -3.13 2.72
CA ALA A 98 -0.88 -3.68 3.60
C ALA A 98 -0.06 -2.55 4.23
N LYS A 99 0.15 -2.62 5.54
CA LYS A 99 0.90 -1.60 6.30
C LYS A 99 2.26 -2.14 6.71
N PHE A 100 3.32 -1.48 6.30
CA PHE A 100 4.71 -1.86 6.60
C PHE A 100 5.39 -0.83 7.52
N ASP A 101 4.63 -0.18 8.39
CA ASP A 101 5.16 0.95 9.18
C ASP A 101 6.40 0.53 9.99
N ARG A 102 7.47 1.32 9.91
CA ARG A 102 8.78 1.05 10.53
C ARG A 102 9.46 -0.25 10.09
N ALA A 103 9.07 -0.82 8.94
CA ALA A 103 9.74 -2.00 8.42
C ALA A 103 11.18 -1.67 7.94
N VAL A 104 12.03 -2.68 7.94
CA VAL A 104 13.38 -2.63 7.37
C VAL A 104 13.43 -3.53 6.15
N MET A 105 13.82 -2.97 5.01
CA MET A 105 13.99 -3.68 3.75
C MET A 105 15.43 -3.51 3.26
N GLU A 106 16.17 -4.60 3.22
CA GLU A 106 17.55 -4.66 2.73
C GLU A 106 17.62 -5.64 1.55
N ASN A 107 18.00 -5.14 0.36
CA ASN A 107 18.09 -5.94 -0.87
C ASN A 107 16.77 -6.67 -1.18
N VAL A 108 15.67 -5.92 -1.21
CA VAL A 108 14.33 -6.46 -1.48
C VAL A 108 13.91 -6.15 -2.92
N LEU A 109 13.38 -7.14 -3.61
CA LEU A 109 12.82 -6.99 -4.95
C LEU A 109 11.32 -7.32 -4.93
N PHE A 110 10.49 -6.37 -5.35
CA PHE A 110 9.10 -6.64 -5.73
C PHE A 110 9.07 -6.79 -7.26
N GLN A 111 8.73 -7.97 -7.77
CA GLN A 111 8.76 -8.28 -9.19
C GLN A 111 7.37 -8.65 -9.69
N GLY A 112 6.85 -7.91 -10.68
CA GLY A 112 5.56 -8.18 -11.33
C GLY A 112 4.34 -8.11 -10.40
N GLY A 113 4.50 -7.57 -9.20
CA GLY A 113 3.46 -7.56 -8.17
C GLY A 113 2.48 -6.40 -8.27
N ILE A 114 1.62 -6.30 -7.25
CA ILE A 114 0.63 -5.22 -7.12
C ILE A 114 0.72 -4.61 -5.73
N LEU A 115 0.86 -3.29 -5.64
CA LEU A 115 0.70 -2.52 -4.41
C LEU A 115 -0.46 -1.56 -4.62
N THR A 116 -1.60 -1.82 -3.97
CA THR A 116 -2.83 -1.07 -4.19
C THR A 116 -3.62 -0.80 -2.91
N CYS A 117 -4.61 0.09 -3.01
CA CYS A 117 -5.79 0.08 -2.14
C CYS A 117 -6.81 -0.98 -2.61
N GLU A 118 -7.78 -1.33 -1.75
CA GLU A 118 -9.01 -2.03 -2.19
C GLU A 118 -9.72 -1.26 -3.34
N ASP A 119 -10.69 -1.88 -4.01
CA ASP A 119 -11.37 -1.43 -5.25
C ASP A 119 -12.05 -0.05 -5.19
N ASP A 120 -11.94 0.69 -4.08
CA ASP A 120 -12.32 2.09 -3.98
C ASP A 120 -11.07 3.00 -4.10
N PRO A 121 -10.77 3.51 -5.31
CA PRO A 121 -9.62 4.40 -5.53
C PRO A 121 -9.75 5.75 -4.79
N ASN A 122 -10.92 6.09 -4.25
CA ASN A 122 -11.13 7.29 -3.45
C ASN A 122 -10.92 7.05 -1.94
N ASN A 123 -10.79 5.79 -1.51
CA ASN A 123 -10.57 5.45 -0.11
C ASN A 123 -9.09 5.62 0.27
N ILE A 124 -8.64 6.86 0.32
CA ILE A 124 -7.26 7.22 0.68
C ILE A 124 -6.85 6.69 2.07
N LYS A 125 -7.79 6.33 2.95
CA LYS A 125 -7.52 5.80 4.29
C LYS A 125 -7.05 4.34 4.29
N ARG A 126 -7.35 3.60 3.23
CA ARG A 126 -7.02 2.19 3.07
C ARG A 126 -6.13 2.07 1.85
N ARG A 127 -4.81 2.04 2.07
CA ARG A 127 -3.81 1.96 1.02
C ARG A 127 -2.60 1.18 1.52
N THR A 128 -1.82 0.65 0.59
CA THR A 128 -0.52 0.07 0.95
C THR A 128 0.44 1.19 1.34
N GLN A 129 1.03 1.10 2.52
CA GLN A 129 1.83 2.19 3.09
C GLN A 129 3.11 1.69 3.75
N PHE A 130 4.17 2.49 3.62
CA PHE A 130 5.48 2.26 4.22
C PHE A 130 5.90 3.49 5.02
N THR A 131 5.24 3.72 6.16
CA THR A 131 5.52 4.91 6.98
C THR A 131 6.78 4.72 7.80
N ASN A 132 7.71 5.68 7.80
CA ASN A 132 8.95 5.66 8.59
C ASN A 132 9.74 4.35 8.43
N SER A 133 9.69 3.76 7.25
CA SER A 133 10.37 2.51 6.91
C SER A 133 11.76 2.80 6.36
N ARG A 134 12.66 1.81 6.40
CA ARG A 134 14.00 1.94 5.82
C ARG A 134 14.13 1.04 4.61
N PHE A 135 14.58 1.60 3.50
CA PHE A 135 14.82 0.88 2.25
C PHE A 135 16.28 1.04 1.82
N VAL A 136 17.01 -0.07 1.83
CA VAL A 136 18.37 -0.16 1.33
C VAL A 136 18.35 -1.13 0.16
N ASN A 137 18.69 -0.64 -1.03
CA ASN A 137 18.67 -1.41 -2.28
C ASN A 137 17.31 -2.10 -2.55
N THR A 138 16.20 -1.37 -2.39
CA THR A 138 14.88 -1.90 -2.70
C THR A 138 14.44 -1.50 -4.11
N ILE A 139 13.98 -2.49 -4.88
CA ILE A 139 13.57 -2.33 -6.26
C ILE A 139 12.12 -2.81 -6.41
N LEU A 140 11.31 -2.02 -7.11
CA LEU A 140 10.01 -2.44 -7.62
C LEU A 140 10.15 -2.52 -9.14
N ASP A 141 10.09 -3.73 -9.67
CA ASP A 141 10.27 -4.04 -11.09
C ASP A 141 8.99 -4.62 -11.68
N GLY A 142 8.46 -4.02 -12.74
CA GLY A 142 7.21 -4.48 -13.37
C GLY A 142 5.99 -4.40 -12.45
N THR A 143 6.11 -3.71 -11.33
CA THR A 143 5.12 -3.70 -10.27
C THR A 143 4.08 -2.62 -10.53
N TYR A 144 2.80 -2.93 -10.30
CA TYR A 144 1.69 -1.98 -10.36
C TYR A 144 1.57 -1.21 -9.05
N LEU A 145 1.50 0.12 -9.12
CA LEU A 145 1.36 1.00 -7.95
C LEU A 145 0.15 1.91 -8.11
N GLU A 146 -0.86 1.68 -7.28
CA GLU A 146 -2.01 2.58 -7.18
C GLU A 146 -2.24 2.98 -5.72
N ASN A 147 -2.14 4.28 -5.45
CA ASN A 147 -2.27 4.87 -4.12
C ASN A 147 -1.29 4.30 -3.06
N ALA A 148 -0.26 3.55 -3.46
CA ALA A 148 0.81 3.13 -2.57
C ALA A 148 1.68 4.34 -2.18
N VAL A 149 2.06 4.45 -0.89
CA VAL A 149 2.85 5.59 -0.39
C VAL A 149 4.04 5.17 0.47
N PHE A 150 5.14 5.91 0.34
CA PHE A 150 6.44 5.70 1.00
C PHE A 150 6.78 6.96 1.83
N ASN A 151 6.05 7.16 2.93
CA ASN A 151 6.09 8.39 3.71
C ASN A 151 7.12 8.38 4.84
N GLY A 152 7.95 9.41 4.92
CA GLY A 152 8.95 9.57 6.00
C GLY A 152 9.99 8.45 6.02
N ALA A 153 10.11 7.72 4.92
CA ALA A 153 10.94 6.55 4.85
C ALA A 153 12.34 6.95 4.38
N ASP A 154 13.39 6.39 5.00
CA ASP A 154 14.77 6.53 4.56
C ASP A 154 14.93 5.63 3.32
N CYS A 155 14.65 6.20 2.15
CA CYS A 155 14.42 5.44 0.93
C CYS A 155 15.57 5.58 -0.06
N SER A 156 16.27 4.48 -0.31
CA SER A 156 16.83 4.21 -1.63
C SER A 156 15.90 3.27 -2.38
N ILE A 157 15.00 3.84 -3.19
CA ILE A 157 13.97 3.09 -3.92
C ILE A 157 14.13 3.28 -5.42
N ALA A 158 14.08 2.16 -6.15
CA ALA A 158 14.06 2.14 -7.60
C ALA A 158 12.70 1.64 -8.12
N LEU A 159 12.08 2.42 -9.00
CA LEU A 159 10.90 2.01 -9.77
C LEU A 159 11.34 1.72 -11.20
N ARG A 160 11.25 0.46 -11.62
CA ARG A 160 11.70 -0.03 -12.92
C ARG A 160 10.55 -0.73 -13.63
N ASN A 161 10.38 -0.45 -14.92
CA ASN A 161 9.34 -1.09 -15.74
C ASN A 161 7.92 -0.99 -15.14
N CYS A 162 7.66 -0.01 -14.26
CA CYS A 162 6.37 0.17 -13.62
C CYS A 162 5.45 0.91 -14.60
N LEU A 163 4.57 0.19 -15.29
CA LEU A 163 3.72 0.76 -16.34
C LEU A 163 2.48 1.49 -15.81
N GLN A 164 2.21 1.40 -14.50
CA GLN A 164 1.12 2.13 -13.88
C GLN A 164 1.50 2.55 -12.48
N VAL A 165 1.90 3.82 -12.36
CA VAL A 165 2.15 4.48 -11.08
C VAL A 165 1.22 5.68 -10.97
N ARG A 166 0.27 5.59 -10.04
CA ARG A 166 -0.71 6.64 -9.74
C ARG A 166 -0.92 6.75 -8.24
N ALA A 167 -1.06 7.97 -7.74
CA ALA A 167 -1.41 8.18 -6.34
C ALA A 167 -2.12 9.53 -6.17
N ALA A 168 -3.23 9.53 -5.41
CA ALA A 168 -3.91 10.75 -5.02
C ALA A 168 -3.07 11.61 -4.05
N GLU A 169 -2.27 10.94 -3.22
CA GLU A 169 -1.32 11.54 -2.29
C GLU A 169 0.11 11.49 -2.87
N PRO A 170 1.06 12.28 -2.33
CA PRO A 170 2.46 12.13 -2.70
C PRO A 170 2.95 10.70 -2.50
N ILE A 171 3.50 10.10 -3.56
CA ILE A 171 3.97 8.71 -3.51
C ILE A 171 5.14 8.54 -2.55
N VAL A 172 6.00 9.56 -2.46
CA VAL A 172 7.19 9.55 -1.61
C VAL A 172 7.31 10.92 -0.97
N THR A 173 7.60 10.92 0.33
CA THR A 173 7.84 12.12 1.14
C THR A 173 8.95 11.80 2.14
N GLY A 174 9.77 12.78 2.54
CA GLY A 174 10.81 12.56 3.55
C GLY A 174 12.12 13.29 3.27
N THR A 175 13.17 12.88 3.98
CA THR A 175 14.52 13.46 3.88
C THR A 175 15.50 12.41 3.39
N ASP A 176 16.53 12.85 2.66
CA ASP A 176 17.62 11.99 2.16
C ASP A 176 17.14 10.81 1.28
N ILE A 177 16.13 11.07 0.46
CA ILE A 177 15.52 10.12 -0.47
C ILE A 177 16.34 10.01 -1.75
N HIS A 178 16.76 8.79 -2.09
CA HIS A 178 17.39 8.46 -3.36
C HIS A 178 16.39 7.72 -4.27
N LEU A 179 15.77 8.48 -5.18
CA LEU A 179 14.76 7.96 -6.09
C LEU A 179 15.36 7.69 -7.48
N THR A 180 15.27 6.44 -7.93
CA THR A 180 15.63 6.04 -9.29
C THR A 180 14.39 5.58 -10.04
N LEU A 181 14.08 6.22 -11.16
CA LEU A 181 12.93 5.91 -12.00
C LEU A 181 13.45 5.47 -13.38
N GLU A 182 13.02 4.31 -13.86
CA GLU A 182 13.49 3.77 -15.14
C GLU A 182 12.36 3.07 -15.89
N ARG A 183 12.20 3.36 -17.19
CA ARG A 183 11.21 2.68 -18.07
C ARG A 183 9.80 2.61 -17.47
N SER A 184 9.39 3.65 -16.76
CA SER A 184 8.17 3.66 -15.94
C SER A 184 7.21 4.76 -16.36
N TYR A 185 5.91 4.55 -16.13
CA TYR A 185 4.84 5.48 -16.46
C TYR A 185 4.12 5.98 -15.19
N PHE A 186 4.21 7.29 -14.98
CA PHE A 186 3.63 8.00 -13.85
C PHE A 186 2.49 8.87 -14.36
N ARG A 187 1.33 8.80 -13.70
CA ARG A 187 0.18 9.65 -14.04
C ARG A 187 -0.58 10.17 -12.84
N ASP A 188 -1.15 11.36 -12.99
CA ASP A 188 -2.13 11.93 -12.06
C ASP A 188 -1.65 11.90 -10.59
N MET A 189 -0.40 12.30 -10.35
CA MET A 189 0.23 12.18 -9.04
C MET A 189 1.18 13.31 -8.72
N THR A 190 1.57 13.41 -7.46
CA THR A 190 2.55 14.37 -6.98
C THR A 190 3.77 13.66 -6.39
N ILE A 191 4.96 14.18 -6.64
CA ILE A 191 6.16 13.92 -5.85
C ILE A 191 6.40 15.19 -5.04
N ALA A 192 6.24 15.12 -3.73
CA ALA A 192 6.29 16.28 -2.86
C ALA A 192 7.03 16.04 -1.57
N GLU A 193 7.43 17.13 -0.92
CA GLU A 193 7.99 17.10 0.43
C GLU A 193 9.24 16.22 0.58
N VAL A 194 9.98 16.05 -0.51
CA VAL A 194 11.31 15.42 -0.49
C VAL A 194 12.36 16.49 -0.20
N ARG A 195 13.23 16.27 0.79
CA ARG A 195 14.19 17.30 1.29
C ARG A 195 15.56 16.71 1.63
N GLY A 196 16.50 17.53 2.09
CA GLY A 196 17.84 17.08 2.50
C GLY A 196 18.76 16.80 1.30
N LYS A 197 19.62 15.79 1.41
CA LYS A 197 20.55 15.31 0.36
C LYS A 197 19.87 14.40 -0.67
N SER A 198 18.56 14.56 -0.84
CA SER A 198 17.76 13.75 -1.75
C SER A 198 18.20 13.88 -3.20
N THR A 199 18.13 12.78 -3.96
CA THR A 199 18.48 12.74 -5.38
C THR A 199 17.39 12.09 -6.21
N LEU A 200 17.19 12.58 -7.42
CA LEU A 200 16.27 12.01 -8.40
C LEU A 200 17.02 11.67 -9.69
N THR A 201 16.96 10.41 -10.12
CA THR A 201 17.36 10.02 -11.47
C THR A 201 16.16 9.42 -12.17
N ALA A 202 15.82 9.92 -13.36
CA ALA A 202 14.73 9.42 -14.18
C ALA A 202 15.21 9.17 -15.60
N ALA A 203 14.99 7.96 -16.12
CA ALA A 203 15.38 7.60 -17.49
C ALA A 203 14.32 6.78 -18.22
N ASN A 204 14.01 7.16 -19.46
CA ASN A 204 13.01 6.48 -20.29
C ASN A 204 11.62 6.41 -19.62
N CYS A 205 11.28 7.40 -18.80
CA CYS A 205 9.99 7.47 -18.10
C CYS A 205 9.01 8.35 -18.86
N ARG A 206 7.71 8.08 -18.66
CA ARG A 206 6.61 8.97 -19.04
C ARG A 206 6.00 9.58 -17.78
N PHE A 207 5.86 10.90 -17.75
CA PHE A 207 5.23 11.66 -16.69
C PHE A 207 4.02 12.40 -17.28
N GLU A 208 2.82 12.03 -16.88
CA GLU A 208 1.58 12.63 -17.37
C GLU A 208 0.81 13.24 -16.20
N TYR A 209 0.62 14.57 -16.20
CA TYR A 209 -0.02 15.26 -15.08
C TYR A 209 0.72 15.08 -13.74
N VAL A 210 2.05 14.91 -13.77
CA VAL A 210 2.87 14.73 -12.56
C VAL A 210 3.41 16.08 -12.07
N ARG A 211 3.29 16.33 -10.77
CA ARG A 211 3.80 17.55 -10.13
C ARG A 211 4.98 17.23 -9.21
N PHE A 212 5.99 18.09 -9.24
CA PHE A 212 7.09 18.08 -8.29
C PHE A 212 6.89 19.27 -7.33
N GLY A 213 6.12 19.08 -6.25
CA GLY A 213 5.70 20.15 -5.36
C GLY A 213 6.56 20.25 -4.10
N GLY A 214 7.16 21.41 -3.81
CA GLY A 214 7.84 21.64 -2.52
C GLY A 214 8.97 20.66 -2.20
N SER A 215 9.54 20.02 -3.22
CA SER A 215 10.65 19.07 -3.09
C SER A 215 11.97 19.73 -3.47
N THR A 216 13.02 19.44 -2.72
CA THR A 216 14.39 19.84 -3.00
C THR A 216 15.25 18.60 -3.22
N PHE A 217 15.82 18.51 -4.42
CA PHE A 217 16.78 17.47 -4.78
C PHE A 217 18.14 18.12 -5.01
N VAL A 218 19.18 17.64 -4.33
CA VAL A 218 20.56 18.14 -4.52
C VAL A 218 21.15 17.70 -5.84
N LYS A 219 20.61 16.62 -6.44
CA LYS A 219 20.94 16.15 -7.77
C LYS A 219 19.70 15.61 -8.46
N THR A 220 19.47 16.09 -9.67
CA THR A 220 18.37 15.64 -10.52
C THR A 220 18.89 15.35 -11.92
N VAL A 221 18.62 14.14 -12.42
CA VAL A 221 19.02 13.70 -13.76
C VAL A 221 17.79 13.20 -14.50
N PHE A 222 17.52 13.77 -15.68
CA PHE A 222 16.48 13.30 -16.59
C PHE A 222 17.11 12.91 -17.93
N ALA A 223 16.90 11.67 -18.38
CA ALA A 223 17.37 11.16 -19.67
C ALA A 223 16.24 10.50 -20.47
N LYS A 224 15.96 11.00 -21.69
CA LYS A 224 14.98 10.40 -22.61
C LYS A 224 13.58 10.23 -22.00
N ASN A 225 13.12 11.20 -21.20
CA ASN A 225 11.80 11.16 -20.57
C ASN A 225 10.77 11.93 -21.40
N ILE A 226 9.51 11.50 -21.32
CA ILE A 226 8.36 12.19 -21.87
C ILE A 226 7.62 12.88 -20.72
N VAL A 227 7.31 14.16 -20.86
CA VAL A 227 6.55 14.93 -19.86
C VAL A 227 5.35 15.58 -20.52
N LEU A 228 4.16 15.30 -20.02
CA LEU A 228 2.89 15.87 -20.44
C LEU A 228 2.34 16.72 -19.28
N GLY A 229 2.05 17.99 -19.57
CA GLY A 229 1.73 19.04 -18.59
C GLY A 229 0.44 18.82 -17.78
N PRO A 230 0.13 19.66 -16.78
CA PRO A 230 -1.02 19.49 -15.90
C PRO A 230 -2.36 19.63 -16.65
N SER A 231 -3.40 18.92 -16.16
CA SER A 231 -4.75 18.93 -16.74
C SER A 231 -5.26 20.38 -16.92
N PRO A 232 -5.98 20.70 -18.01
CA PRO A 232 -6.54 22.04 -18.24
C PRO A 232 -7.30 22.62 -17.04
N TYR A 233 -7.95 21.76 -16.24
CA TYR A 233 -8.69 22.13 -15.04
C TYR A 233 -7.84 22.79 -13.94
N GLU A 234 -6.51 22.59 -13.94
CA GLU A 234 -5.59 23.18 -12.97
C GLU A 234 -5.09 24.57 -13.37
N GLN A 235 -5.14 24.91 -14.66
CA GLN A 235 -4.76 26.25 -15.13
C GLN A 235 -5.79 27.30 -14.70
N GLU A 236 -7.09 26.95 -14.67
CA GLU A 236 -8.17 27.85 -14.24
C GLU A 236 -8.15 28.19 -12.73
N LYS A 237 -7.72 27.26 -11.88
CA LYS A 237 -7.55 27.55 -10.43
C LYS A 237 -6.37 28.47 -10.14
N ARG A 238 -5.36 28.52 -11.02
CA ARG A 238 -4.21 29.42 -10.88
C ARG A 238 -4.48 30.81 -11.43
N SER A 239 -5.21 30.93 -12.55
CA SER A 239 -5.59 32.24 -13.11
C SER A 239 -6.58 33.01 -12.22
N SER A 240 -7.43 32.30 -11.46
CA SER A 240 -8.36 32.88 -10.50
C SER A 240 -7.70 33.36 -9.21
N ARG A 241 -6.57 32.76 -8.79
CA ARG A 241 -5.79 33.22 -7.62
C ARG A 241 -4.81 34.36 -7.93
N SER A 242 -4.34 34.51 -9.17
CA SER A 242 -3.44 35.60 -9.57
C SER A 242 -4.16 36.90 -9.95
N ARG A 243 -5.49 36.90 -10.05
CA ARG A 243 -6.31 38.10 -10.32
C ARG A 243 -6.90 38.73 -9.05
N GLY A 244 -6.54 38.24 -7.87
CA GLY A 244 -7.02 38.71 -6.57
C GLY A 244 -5.92 39.25 -5.65
N ARG A 245 -4.95 39.98 -6.20
CA ARG A 245 -3.99 40.80 -5.44
C ARG A 245 -3.80 42.13 -6.12
#